data_AF-A0A967VR65-F1
#
_entry.id   AF-A0A967VR65-F1
#
_cell.length_a   1.000
_cell.length_b   1.000
_cell.length_c   1.000
_cell.angle_alpha   90.00
_cell.angle_beta   90.00
_cell.angle_gamma   90.00
#
_symmetry.space_group_name_H-M   'P 1'
#
loop_
_entity.id
_entity.type
_entity.pdbx_description
1 polymer ?
#
loop_
_entity_poly.entity_id
_entity_poly.type
_entity_poly.pdbx_seq_one_letter_code
_entity_poly.pdbx_strand_id
1 'polypeptide(L)' 'LLKDKVLFGSDYPMLTPDRWLADFADLKIKPEVRPKILKENALRLLGIPARADQAM' A
#
# COMPACT_ATOMS: atom_id res chain seq x y z
N LEU A 1 5.89 2.56 -15.13
CA LEU A 1 5.77 3.98 -14.77
C LEU A 1 4.88 4.22 -13.54
N LEU A 2 3.75 3.51 -13.39
CA LEU A 2 2.76 3.79 -12.34
C LEU A 2 3.14 3.37 -10.91
N LYS A 3 4.07 2.42 -10.75
CA LYS A 3 4.39 1.79 -9.46
C LYS A 3 4.75 2.76 -8.32
N ASP A 4 5.28 3.95 -8.63
CA ASP A 4 5.70 4.96 -7.64
C ASP A 4 4.71 6.14 -7.52
N LYS A 5 3.57 6.08 -8.22
CA LYS A 5 2.55 7.14 -8.31
C LYS A 5 1.15 6.67 -7.88
N VAL A 6 1.05 5.52 -7.19
CA VAL A 6 -0.20 4.94 -6.72
C VAL A 6 -0.14 4.74 -5.20
N LEU A 7 -1.21 5.11 -4.50
CA LEU A 7 -1.35 5.00 -3.05
C LEU A 7 -2.54 4.09 -2.71
N PHE A 8 -2.43 3.34 -1.61
CA PHE A 8 -3.55 2.65 -1.00
C PHE A 8 -4.57 3.64 -0.40
N GLY A 9 -5.85 3.34 -0.57
CA GLY A 9 -6.97 3.98 0.11
C GLY A 9 -8.19 3.08 0.03
N SER A 10 -8.77 2.69 1.16
CA SER A 10 -9.87 1.73 1.22
C SER A 10 -11.25 2.34 0.98
N ASP A 11 -11.40 3.65 1.16
CA ASP A 11 -12.70 4.35 1.20
C ASP A 11 -13.59 3.94 2.40
N TYR A 12 -13.00 3.83 3.59
CA TYR A 12 -13.74 3.57 4.83
C TYR A 12 -14.60 4.81 5.21
N PRO A 13 -15.89 4.66 5.59
CA PRO A 13 -16.58 3.41 5.97
C PRO A 13 -17.32 2.67 4.84
N MET A 14 -17.31 3.18 3.61
CA MET A 14 -18.06 2.61 2.49
C MET A 14 -17.49 1.24 2.05
N LEU A 15 -16.18 1.06 2.16
CA LEU A 15 -15.50 -0.21 1.92
C LEU A 15 -14.47 -0.48 3.03
N THR A 16 -14.59 -1.65 3.65
CA THR A 16 -13.73 -2.00 4.80
C THR A 16 -12.29 -2.28 4.34
N PRO A 17 -11.28 -1.92 5.16
CA PRO A 17 -9.89 -2.19 4.84
C PRO A 17 -9.63 -3.68 4.54
N ASP A 18 -10.20 -4.58 5.35
CA ASP A 18 -10.02 -6.04 5.18
C ASP A 18 -10.58 -6.53 3.84
N ARG A 19 -11.76 -6.03 3.45
CA ARG A 19 -12.36 -6.38 2.15
C ARG A 19 -11.50 -5.88 0.99
N TRP A 20 -11.06 -4.62 1.05
CA TRP A 20 -10.20 -4.05 0.01
C TRP A 20 -8.89 -4.83 -0.11
N LEU A 21 -8.26 -5.17 1.02
CA LEU A 21 -7.01 -5.92 1.06
C LEU A 21 -7.16 -7.32 0.46
N ALA A 22 -8.28 -8.00 0.72
CA ALA A 22 -8.60 -9.27 0.11
C ALA A 22 -8.72 -9.15 -1.42
N ASP A 23 -9.51 -8.20 -1.91
CA ASP A 23 -9.69 -7.98 -3.35
C ASP A 23 -8.36 -7.56 -4.04
N PHE A 24 -7.52 -6.77 -3.37
CA PHE A 24 -6.20 -6.38 -3.85
C PHE A 24 -5.21 -7.55 -3.92
N ALA A 25 -5.32 -8.52 -3.01
CA ALA A 25 -4.44 -9.69 -2.98
C ALA A 25 -4.63 -10.60 -4.21
N ASP A 26 -5.82 -10.61 -4.80
CA ASP A 26 -6.15 -11.40 -6.00
C ASP A 26 -5.64 -10.77 -7.31
N LEU A 27 -5.22 -9.50 -7.28
CA LEU A 27 -4.68 -8.84 -8.45
C LEU A 27 -3.29 -9.38 -8.81
N LYS A 28 -3.05 -9.52 -10.12
CA LYS A 28 -1.75 -9.91 -10.72
C LYS A 28 -0.73 -8.77 -10.68
N ILE A 29 -0.48 -8.24 -9.48
CA ILE A 29 0.53 -7.23 -9.18
C ILE A 29 1.82 -7.94 -8.80
N LYS A 30 2.95 -7.48 -9.36
CA LYS A 30 4.27 -8.03 -9.03
C LYS A 30 4.57 -7.88 -7.52
N PRO A 31 5.18 -8.87 -6.85
CA PRO A 31 5.41 -8.84 -5.40
C PRO A 31 6.14 -7.57 -4.93
N GLU A 32 7.13 -7.10 -5.69
CA GLU A 32 7.92 -5.91 -5.38
C GLU A 32 7.16 -4.57 -5.51
N VAL A 33 5.97 -4.59 -6.11
CA VAL A 33 5.12 -3.39 -6.29
C VAL A 33 4.09 -3.28 -5.16
N ARG A 34 3.71 -4.38 -4.50
CA ARG A 34 2.69 -4.37 -3.45
C ARG A 34 3.08 -3.47 -2.25
N PRO A 35 4.31 -3.55 -1.68
CA PRO A 35 4.72 -2.68 -0.58
C PRO A 35 4.69 -1.19 -0.94
N LYS A 36 5.00 -0.87 -2.20
CA LYS A 36 4.96 0.51 -2.72
C LYS A 36 3.57 1.11 -2.66
N ILE A 37 2.58 0.37 -3.14
CA ILE A 37 1.18 0.80 -3.14
C ILE A 37 0.66 0.89 -1.70
N LEU A 38 0.91 -0.13 -0.89
CA LEU A 38 0.34 -0.24 0.46
C LEU A 38 0.96 0.74 1.46
N LYS A 39 2.22 1.15 1.29
CA LYS A 39 2.91 1.95 2.31
C LYS A 39 4.01 2.88 1.77
N GLU A 40 4.97 2.37 1.00
CA GLU A 40 6.21 3.12 0.74
C GLU A 40 5.98 4.41 -0.05
N ASN A 41 5.05 4.41 -1.01
CA ASN A 41 4.72 5.60 -1.77
C ASN A 41 4.12 6.71 -0.88
N ALA A 42 3.29 6.32 0.11
CA ALA A 42 2.71 7.27 1.07
C ALA A 42 3.79 7.83 1.99
N LEU A 43 4.68 6.98 2.51
CA LEU A 43 5.81 7.43 3.33
C LEU A 43 6.68 8.45 2.59
N ARG A 44 7.05 8.13 1.35
CA ARG A 44 7.85 9.02 0.50
C ARG A 44 7.12 10.34 0.20
N LEU A 45 5.84 10.28 -0.15
CA LEU A 45 5.05 11.46 -0.49
C LEU A 45 4.87 12.38 0.73
N LEU A 46 4.64 11.80 1.91
CA LEU A 46 4.38 12.52 3.15
C LEU A 46 5.67 12.88 3.92
N GLY A 47 6.84 12.51 3.42
CA GLY A 47 8.13 12.78 4.08
C GLY A 47 8.32 12.02 5.40
N ILE A 48 7.64 10.89 5.57
CA ILE A 48 7.71 10.08 6.80
C ILE A 48 8.88 9.11 6.66
N PRO A 49 9.88 9.12 7.58
CA PRO A 49 10.98 8.17 7.52
C PRO A 49 10.45 6.75 7.73
N ALA A 50 10.96 5.81 6.94
CA ALA A 50 10.70 4.40 7.19
C ALA A 50 11.26 4.05 8.58
N ARG A 51 10.37 3.66 9.51
CA ARG A 51 10.79 3.24 10.85
C ARG A 51 11.70 2.02 10.70
N ALA A 52 12.88 2.06 11.33
CA ALA A 52 13.92 1.03 11.22
C ALA A 52 13.55 -0.32 11.89
N ASP A 53 12.40 -0.41 12.57
CA ASP A 53 12.15 -1.49 13.52
C ASP A 53 10.82 -2.21 13.23
N GLN A 54 10.77 -3.01 12.17
CA GLN A 54 9.78 -4.11 12.05
C GLN A 54 10.42 -5.29 11.32
N ALA A 55 11.49 -5.81 11.92
CA ALA A 55 11.81 -7.23 11.83
C ALA A 55 11.11 -7.90 13.02
N MET A 56 9.93 -8.47 12.76
CA MET A 56 9.32 -9.52 13.59
C MET A 56 8.73 -10.55 12.65
#